data_AF-A0A1V5MTW1-F1
#
_entry.id   AF-A0A1V5MTW1-F1
#
_cell.length_a   1.000
_cell.length_b   1.000
_cell.length_c   1.000
_cell.angle_alpha   90.00
_cell.angle_beta   90.00
_cell.angle_gamma   90.00
#
_symmetry.space_group_name_H-M   'P 1'
#
loop_
_entity.id
_entity.type
_entity.pdbx_description
1 polymer ?
#
loop_
_entity_poly.entity_id
_entity_poly.type
_entity_poly.pdbx_seq_one_letter_code
_entity_poly.pdbx_strand_id
1 'polypeptide(L)'
;MASKKLDFLARQAVGRISVPVYLFLAGQDRIVDNEATVNFLRPVLGARGEQDFILYPAAHHTLDFEPDPQGYFADLATILLA
;
A
#
# COMPACT_ATOMS: atom_id res chain seq x y z
N MET A 1 -13.34 -5.55 -9.84
CA MET A 1 -12.62 -4.98 -11.00
C MET A 1 -13.58 -4.16 -11.84
N ALA A 2 -13.27 -2.88 -12.07
CA ALA A 2 -14.14 -1.95 -12.79
C ALA A 2 -13.92 -1.95 -14.32
N SER A 3 -12.74 -2.33 -14.83
CA SER A 3 -12.44 -2.40 -16.28
C SER A 3 -11.26 -3.32 -16.63
N LYS A 4 -11.52 -4.36 -17.45
CA LYS A 4 -10.49 -5.32 -17.91
C LYS A 4 -9.32 -4.67 -18.64
N LYS A 5 -9.58 -3.59 -19.39
CA LYS A 5 -8.54 -2.87 -20.14
C LYS A 5 -7.58 -2.17 -19.18
N LEU A 6 -8.11 -1.54 -18.13
CA LEU A 6 -7.29 -0.88 -17.11
C LEU A 6 -6.48 -1.90 -16.32
N ASP A 7 -7.08 -3.03 -15.96
CA ASP A 7 -6.39 -4.11 -15.24
C ASP A 7 -5.21 -4.66 -16.06
N PHE A 8 -5.37 -4.83 -17.38
CA PHE A 8 -4.30 -5.25 -18.27
C PHE A 8 -3.16 -4.22 -18.33
N LEU A 9 -3.49 -2.94 -18.52
CA LEU A 9 -2.50 -1.86 -18.59
C LEU A 9 -1.72 -1.74 -17.27
N ALA A 10 -2.40 -1.83 -16.12
CA ALA A 10 -1.79 -1.78 -14.81
C ALA A 10 -0.78 -2.93 -14.62
N ARG A 11 -1.13 -4.16 -14.99
CA ARG A 11 -0.23 -5.32 -14.93
C ARG A 11 1.01 -5.17 -15.81
N GLN A 12 0.90 -4.52 -16.97
CA GLN A 12 2.07 -4.25 -17.82
C GLN A 12 2.97 -3.12 -17.27
N ALA A 13 2.40 -2.20 -16.49
CA ALA A 13 3.09 -1.02 -16.01
C ALA A 13 3.76 -1.20 -14.64
N VAL A 14 3.24 -2.07 -13.76
CA VAL A 14 3.70 -2.16 -12.37
C VAL A 14 5.21 -2.39 -12.25
N GLY A 15 5.79 -3.32 -13.01
CA GLY A 15 7.24 -3.59 -12.98
C GLY A 15 8.11 -2.50 -13.63
N ARG A 16 7.52 -1.41 -14.15
CA ARG A 16 8.24 -0.27 -14.73
C ARG A 16 8.34 0.92 -13.78
N ILE A 17 7.76 0.82 -12.57
CA ILE A 17 7.90 1.85 -11.55
C ILE A 17 9.36 1.81 -11.05
N SER A 18 10.05 2.93 -11.21
CA SER A 18 11.47 3.09 -10.86
C SER A 18 11.71 3.96 -9.62
N VAL A 19 10.65 4.47 -9.01
CA VAL A 19 10.70 5.24 -7.76
C VAL A 19 10.38 4.33 -6.57
N PRO A 20 10.86 4.66 -5.36
CA PRO A 20 10.48 3.92 -4.15
C PRO A 20 8.96 3.87 -3.97
N VAL A 21 8.44 2.69 -3.65
CA VAL A 21 7.01 2.47 -3.37
C VAL A 21 6.87 2.04 -1.91
N TYR A 22 5.98 2.73 -1.19
CA TYR A 22 5.61 2.41 0.18
C TYR A 22 4.12 2.07 0.21
N LEU A 23 3.77 0.97 0.88
CA LEU A 23 2.40 0.48 0.96
C LEU A 23 1.95 0.46 2.42
N PHE A 24 0.85 1.16 2.69
CA PHE A 24 0.16 1.17 3.98
C PHE A 24 -1.19 0.48 3.81
N LEU A 25 -1.54 -0.41 4.74
CA LEU A 25 -2.76 -1.22 4.66
C LEU A 25 -3.56 -1.16 5.96
N ALA A 26 -4.87 -1.12 5.81
CA ALA A 26 -5.82 -1.22 6.90
C ALA A 26 -6.24 -2.68 7.10
N GLY A 27 -6.14 -3.21 8.33
CA GLY A 27 -6.45 -4.61 8.61
C GLY A 27 -7.94 -4.96 8.54
N GLN A 28 -8.82 -3.98 8.74
CA GLN A 28 -10.27 -4.13 8.66
C GLN A 28 -10.85 -3.53 7.37
N ASP A 29 -10.03 -3.42 6.32
CA ASP A 29 -10.48 -2.94 5.02
C ASP A 29 -11.55 -3.87 4.43
N ARG A 30 -12.68 -3.29 4.00
CA ARG A 30 -13.80 -4.00 3.36
C ARG A 30 -13.96 -3.63 1.89
N ILE A 31 -13.11 -2.74 1.38
CA ILE A 31 -13.13 -2.19 0.03
C ILE A 31 -11.95 -2.77 -0.77
N VAL A 32 -10.76 -2.80 -0.17
CA VAL A 32 -9.53 -3.32 -0.78
C VAL A 32 -9.19 -4.69 -0.22
N ASP A 33 -8.83 -5.60 -1.12
CA ASP A 33 -8.22 -6.88 -0.75
C ASP A 33 -6.71 -6.68 -0.54
N ASN A 34 -6.29 -6.71 0.73
CA ASN A 34 -4.89 -6.51 1.11
C ASN A 34 -3.96 -7.56 0.49
N GLU A 35 -4.36 -8.83 0.50
CA GLU A 35 -3.51 -9.91 -0.03
C GLU A 35 -3.31 -9.77 -1.53
N ALA A 36 -4.40 -9.52 -2.27
CA ALA A 36 -4.32 -9.28 -3.71
C ALA A 36 -3.49 -8.03 -4.04
N THR A 37 -3.58 -6.99 -3.22
CA THR A 37 -2.82 -5.74 -3.39
C THR A 37 -1.33 -5.95 -3.17
N VAL A 38 -0.94 -6.63 -2.09
CA VAL A 38 0.46 -6.98 -1.81
C VAL A 38 1.03 -7.86 -2.93
N ASN A 39 0.28 -8.87 -3.37
CA ASN A 39 0.71 -9.75 -4.47
C ASN A 39 0.89 -8.98 -5.79
N PHE A 40 0.01 -8.02 -6.07
CA PHE A 40 0.10 -7.19 -7.27
C PHE A 40 1.31 -6.25 -7.25
N LEU A 41 1.59 -5.62 -6.09
CA LEU A 41 2.67 -4.65 -5.94
C LEU A 41 4.03 -5.29 -5.64
N ARG A 42 4.10 -6.59 -5.34
CA ARG A 42 5.36 -7.31 -5.04
C ARG A 42 6.55 -6.98 -5.94
N PRO A 43 6.42 -6.78 -7.27
CA PRO A 43 7.57 -6.44 -8.12
C PRO A 43 8.27 -5.11 -7.76
N VAL A 44 7.61 -4.23 -6.99
CA VAL A 44 8.10 -2.88 -6.67
C VAL A 44 8.21 -2.62 -5.16
N LEU A 45 7.75 -3.55 -4.32
CA LEU A 45 7.94 -3.49 -2.87
C LEU A 45 9.34 -3.99 -2.49
N GLY A 46 9.85 -3.58 -1.32
CA GLY A 46 11.08 -4.13 -0.76
C GLY A 46 12.39 -3.51 -1.26
N ALA A 47 12.35 -2.42 -2.03
CA ALA A 47 13.55 -1.73 -2.53
C ALA A 47 14.48 -1.16 -1.43
N ARG A 48 14.05 -1.13 -0.16
CA ARG A 48 14.82 -0.64 1.00
C ARG A 48 15.08 -1.65 2.13
N GLY A 49 14.73 -2.93 1.96
CA GLY A 49 15.19 -4.01 2.88
C GLY A 49 14.47 -4.15 4.24
N GLU A 50 13.48 -3.31 4.55
CA GLU A 50 12.60 -3.45 5.71
C GLU A 50 11.15 -3.48 5.25
N GLN A 51 10.35 -4.40 5.83
CA GLN A 51 8.93 -4.69 5.59
C GLN A 51 8.33 -4.21 4.26
N ASP A 52 7.95 -5.17 3.40
CA ASP A 52 7.33 -4.89 2.08
C ASP A 52 6.11 -3.96 2.16
N PHE A 53 5.44 -3.89 3.31
CA PHE A 53 4.31 -3.00 3.59
C PHE A 53 4.11 -2.85 5.11
N ILE A 54 3.38 -1.81 5.52
CA ILE A 54 2.94 -1.61 6.91
C ILE A 54 1.44 -1.92 7.01
N LEU A 55 1.07 -2.75 7.99
CA LEU A 55 -0.33 -3.11 8.26
C LEU A 55 -0.77 -2.53 9.61
N TYR A 56 -1.89 -1.82 9.62
CA TYR A 56 -2.57 -1.33 10.82
C TYR A 56 -3.75 -2.27 11.14
N PRO A 57 -3.62 -3.28 12.02
CA PRO A 57 -4.58 -4.39 12.09
C PRO A 57 -6.00 -3.98 12.48
N ALA A 58 -6.12 -2.90 13.26
CA ALA A 58 -7.40 -2.40 13.75
C ALA A 58 -8.01 -1.29 12.87
N ALA A 59 -7.25 -0.75 11.92
CA ALA A 59 -7.70 0.37 11.10
C ALA A 59 -8.67 -0.07 9.99
N HIS A 60 -9.52 0.85 9.58
CA HIS A 60 -10.42 0.73 8.43
C HIS A 60 -9.81 1.46 7.22
N HIS A 61 -10.52 1.38 6.10
CA HIS A 61 -10.04 1.75 4.77
C HIS A 61 -9.33 3.12 4.68
N THR A 62 -9.74 4.11 5.46
CA THR A 62 -9.24 5.49 5.37
C THR A 62 -8.40 5.83 6.60
N LEU A 63 -7.12 5.46 6.57
CA LEU A 63 -6.20 5.51 7.72
C LEU A 63 -6.10 6.87 8.41
N ASP A 64 -6.16 7.96 7.63
CA ASP A 64 -6.11 9.35 8.09
C ASP A 64 -7.39 9.82 8.79
N PHE A 65 -8.48 9.05 8.70
CA PHE A 65 -9.76 9.31 9.36
C PHE A 65 -10.05 8.35 10.52
N GLU A 66 -9.12 7.47 10.87
CA GLU A 66 -9.24 6.68 12.09
C GLU A 66 -9.34 7.58 13.32
N PRO A 67 -10.04 7.16 14.39
CA PRO A 67 -10.13 7.93 15.64
C PRO A 67 -8.75 8.28 16.23
N ASP A 68 -7.75 7.43 16.00
CA ASP A 68 -6.35 7.67 16.31
C ASP A 68 -5.46 7.35 15.09
N PRO A 69 -5.13 8.35 14.25
CA PRO A 69 -4.33 8.15 13.05
C PRO A 69 -2.83 8.37 13.29
N GLN A 70 -2.38 8.57 14.53
CA GLN A 70 -1.01 9.00 14.82
C GLN A 70 0.05 7.99 14.35
N GLY A 71 -0.23 6.69 14.46
CA GLY A 71 0.68 5.65 13.96
C GLY A 71 0.93 5.76 12.47
N TYR A 72 -0.13 5.95 11.67
CA TYR A 72 -0.02 6.16 10.23
C TYR A 72 0.82 7.40 9.87
N PHE A 73 0.55 8.53 10.51
CA PHE A 73 1.30 9.76 10.23
C PHE A 73 2.77 9.68 10.65
N ALA A 74 3.09 8.98 11.74
CA ALA A 74 4.47 8.79 12.19
C ALA A 74 5.29 7.96 11.18
N ASP A 75 4.72 6.87 10.66
CA ASP A 75 5.37 6.04 9.66
C ASP A 75 5.51 6.79 8.32
N LEU A 76 4.49 7.54 7.91
CA LEU A 76 4.54 8.40 6.72
C LEU A 76 5.65 9.47 6.84
N ALA A 77 5.77 10.13 8.00
CA ALA A 77 6.81 11.11 8.24
C ALA A 77 8.22 10.48 8.19
N THR A 78 8.37 9.29 8.75
CA THR A 78 9.64 8.53 8.72
C THR A 78 10.09 8.30 7.27
N ILE A 79 9.16 7.93 6.39
CA ILE A 79 9.44 7.71 4.98
C ILE A 79 9.80 9.01 4.23
N LEU A 80 9.09 10.10 4.51
CA LEU A 80 9.30 11.39 3.82
C LEU A 80 10.60 12.09 4.24
N LEU A 81 11.10 11.82 5.44
CA LEU A 81 12.28 12.48 6.00
C LEU A 81 13.57 11.63 5.90
N ALA A 82 13.51 10.44 5.29
CA ALA A 82 14.61 9.47 5.16
C ALA A 82 15.24 9.38 3.75
#